data_AF-A0A8C3IIT0-F1
#
_entry.id   AF-A0A8C3IIT0-F1
#
_cell.length_a   1.000
_cell.length_b   1.000
_cell.length_c   1.000
_cell.angle_alpha   90.00
_cell.angle_beta   90.00
_cell.angle_gamma   90.00
#
_symmetry.space_group_name_H-M   'P 1'
#
loop_
_entity.id
_entity.type
_entity.pdbx_description
1 polymer ?
#
loop_
_entity_poly.entity_id
_entity_poly.type
_entity_poly.pdbx_seq_one_letter_code
_entity_poly.pdbx_strand_id
1 'polypeptide(L)'
;MKDTVIFHCDLCAFTSLRMSSLNRHMKTHSDEKPHVCHLCLKAFRTVTLLRNHVNTHTGTRPYKCSDCEMAFVTSGELARHRRYKHTLEKPFKCSMCKYSSVEASKLKRHIRSHTGERPYNCYLCSYASKDTYKLKRHMVTHSVINSIITLALAMYVLYISTIKIFTIQRNKHAIVV
;
A
#
# COMPACT_ATOMS: atom_id res chain seq x y z
N MET A 1 5.71 -18.85 46.44
CA MET A 1 5.93 -18.49 45.02
C MET A 1 4.55 -18.25 44.42
N LYS A 2 4.29 -17.09 43.81
CA LYS A 2 2.95 -16.83 43.22
C LYS A 2 2.91 -17.48 41.85
N ASP A 3 2.08 -18.51 41.70
CA ASP A 3 1.79 -19.12 40.40
C ASP A 3 1.25 -18.04 39.47
N THR A 4 2.06 -17.71 38.47
CA THR A 4 1.71 -16.67 37.51
C THR A 4 0.85 -17.33 36.44
N VAL A 5 -0.46 -17.10 36.49
CA VAL A 5 -1.39 -17.61 35.48
C VAL A 5 -1.08 -16.95 34.13
N ILE A 6 -0.79 -17.78 33.13
CA ILE A 6 -0.57 -17.37 31.75
C ILE A 6 -1.85 -17.64 30.97
N PHE A 7 -2.34 -16.64 30.27
CA PHE A 7 -3.49 -16.72 29.38
C PHE A 7 -2.99 -16.94 27.95
N HIS A 8 -3.49 -17.98 27.29
CA HIS A 8 -3.09 -18.37 25.94
C HIS A 8 -4.16 -17.97 24.92
N CYS A 9 -3.74 -17.64 23.70
CA CYS A 9 -4.65 -17.52 22.56
C CYS A 9 -4.80 -18.88 21.86
N ASP A 10 -6.03 -19.30 21.59
CA ASP A 10 -6.30 -20.58 20.93
C ASP A 10 -6.07 -20.52 19.40
N LEU A 11 -5.90 -19.32 18.86
CA LEU A 11 -5.80 -19.07 17.41
C LEU A 11 -4.37 -18.76 16.95
N CYS A 12 -3.44 -18.47 17.86
CA CYS A 12 -2.02 -18.27 17.55
C CYS A 12 -1.12 -18.42 18.77
N ALA A 13 0.19 -18.34 18.59
CA ALA A 13 1.17 -18.49 19.66
C ALA A 13 1.23 -17.33 20.68
N PHE A 14 0.24 -16.42 20.68
CA PHE A 14 0.21 -15.30 21.63
C PHE A 14 -0.14 -15.77 23.04
N THR A 15 0.61 -15.26 24.02
CA THR A 15 0.34 -15.47 25.44
C THR A 15 0.42 -14.16 26.20
N SER A 16 -0.28 -14.05 27.32
CA SER A 16 -0.24 -12.86 28.16
C SER A 16 -0.50 -13.18 29.63
N LEU A 17 0.04 -12.36 30.52
CA LEU A 17 -0.16 -12.51 31.97
C LEU A 17 -1.46 -11.85 32.47
N ARG A 18 -2.26 -11.24 31.58
CA ARG A 18 -3.47 -10.51 31.94
C ARG A 18 -4.58 -10.86 30.97
N MET A 19 -5.74 -11.27 31.51
CA MET A 19 -6.92 -11.55 30.69
C MET A 19 -7.32 -10.36 29.80
N SER A 20 -7.18 -9.13 30.28
CA SER A 20 -7.46 -7.92 29.47
C SER A 20 -6.55 -7.78 28.24
N SER A 21 -5.30 -8.24 28.33
CA SER A 21 -4.37 -8.29 27.20
C SER A 21 -4.79 -9.36 26.20
N LEU A 22 -5.18 -10.55 26.67
CA LEU A 22 -5.72 -11.62 25.81
C LEU A 22 -7.00 -11.16 25.11
N ASN A 23 -7.98 -10.61 25.83
CA ASN A 23 -9.23 -10.10 25.25
C ASN A 23 -9.00 -9.03 24.16
N ARG A 24 -8.03 -8.13 24.38
CA ARG A 24 -7.62 -7.17 23.34
C ARG A 24 -6.96 -7.85 22.16
N HIS A 25 -6.13 -8.87 22.40
CA HIS A 25 -5.51 -9.66 21.35
C HIS A 25 -6.53 -10.46 20.53
N MET A 26 -7.60 -10.99 21.14
CA MET A 26 -8.66 -11.70 20.41
C MET A 26 -9.33 -10.83 19.34
N LYS A 27 -9.39 -9.50 19.54
CA LYS A 27 -9.84 -8.55 18.49
C LYS A 27 -8.92 -8.52 17.26
N THR A 28 -7.71 -9.08 17.33
CA THR A 28 -6.84 -9.23 16.16
C THR A 28 -7.25 -10.40 15.25
N HIS A 29 -7.98 -11.38 15.78
CA HIS A 29 -8.55 -12.48 15.01
C HIS A 29 -9.95 -12.18 14.46
N SER A 30 -10.70 -11.30 15.12
CA SER A 30 -12.00 -10.84 14.63
C SER A 30 -11.86 -9.73 13.57
N ASP A 31 -12.68 -9.78 12.52
CA ASP A 31 -12.82 -8.70 11.55
C ASP A 31 -13.72 -7.55 12.00
N GLU A 32 -14.29 -7.64 13.21
CA GLU A 32 -15.08 -6.57 13.80
C GLU A 32 -14.27 -5.27 13.95
N LYS A 33 -14.84 -4.20 13.39
CA LYS A 33 -14.29 -2.85 13.42
C LYS A 33 -15.36 -1.88 13.94
N PRO A 34 -15.68 -1.93 15.25
CA PRO A 34 -16.83 -1.20 15.79
C PRO A 34 -16.64 0.33 15.78
N HIS A 35 -15.42 0.83 15.59
CA HIS A 35 -15.13 2.26 15.68
C HIS A 35 -15.01 2.89 14.28
N VAL A 36 -16.04 3.61 13.86
CA VAL A 36 -16.12 4.20 12.53
C VAL A 36 -15.68 5.66 12.54
N CYS A 37 -14.89 6.06 11.54
CA CYS A 37 -14.53 7.45 11.32
C CYS A 37 -15.68 8.21 10.66
N HIS A 38 -16.16 9.28 11.30
CA HIS A 38 -17.27 10.08 10.76
C HIS A 38 -16.89 10.90 9.51
N LEU A 39 -15.60 11.08 9.20
CA LEU A 39 -15.14 11.88 8.06
C LEU A 39 -15.05 11.06 6.75
N CYS A 40 -14.73 9.76 6.84
CA CYS A 40 -14.54 8.92 5.66
C CYS A 40 -15.14 7.52 5.79
N LEU A 41 -15.92 7.27 6.85
CA LEU A 41 -16.60 6.01 7.16
C LEU A 41 -15.68 4.79 7.32
N LYS A 42 -14.36 4.99 7.37
CA LYS A 42 -13.41 3.90 7.61
C LYS A 42 -13.53 3.38 9.03
N ALA A 43 -13.59 2.06 9.16
CA ALA A 43 -13.80 1.37 10.43
C ALA A 43 -12.48 0.86 11.04
N PHE A 44 -12.39 0.87 12.38
CA PHE A 44 -11.21 0.50 13.17
C PHE A 44 -11.58 -0.43 14.33
N ARG A 45 -10.62 -1.29 14.70
CA ARG A 45 -10.78 -2.29 15.76
C ARG A 45 -10.65 -1.72 17.18
N THR A 46 -10.03 -0.56 17.33
CA THR A 46 -9.85 0.12 18.62
C THR A 46 -10.02 1.63 18.50
N VAL A 47 -10.45 2.27 19.59
CA VAL A 47 -10.60 3.73 19.68
C VAL A 47 -9.26 4.45 19.43
N THR A 48 -8.14 3.91 19.90
CA THR A 48 -6.82 4.50 19.67
C THR A 48 -6.45 4.54 18.19
N LEU A 49 -6.75 3.46 17.44
CA LEU A 49 -6.53 3.44 15.99
C LEU A 49 -7.44 4.44 15.27
N LEU A 50 -8.70 4.54 15.68
CA LEU A 50 -9.62 5.54 15.15
C LEU A 50 -9.09 6.96 15.40
N ARG A 51 -8.67 7.27 16.64
CA ARG A 51 -8.13 8.60 17.00
C ARG A 51 -6.89 8.95 16.18
N ASN A 52 -5.94 8.03 16.07
CA ASN A 52 -4.74 8.23 15.24
C ASN A 52 -5.13 8.44 13.77
N HIS A 53 -6.15 7.75 13.26
CA HIS A 53 -6.64 8.00 11.93
C HIS A 53 -7.31 9.37 11.78
N VAL A 54 -8.14 9.80 12.74
CA VAL A 54 -8.78 11.13 12.71
C VAL A 54 -7.73 12.25 12.67
N ASN A 55 -6.63 12.10 13.42
CA ASN A 55 -5.50 13.01 13.36
C ASN A 55 -4.91 13.18 11.94
N THR A 56 -5.08 12.20 11.04
CA THR A 56 -4.64 12.32 9.64
C THR A 56 -5.55 13.23 8.81
N HIS A 57 -6.82 13.37 9.17
CA HIS A 57 -7.74 14.32 8.54
C HIS A 57 -7.54 15.73 9.06
N THR A 58 -7.36 15.88 10.38
CA THR A 58 -7.20 17.19 11.03
C THR A 58 -5.79 17.76 10.90
N GLY A 59 -4.82 16.94 10.50
CA GLY A 59 -3.40 17.30 10.49
C GLY A 59 -2.76 17.37 11.89
N THR A 60 -3.48 16.97 12.95
CA THR A 60 -2.97 17.00 14.32
C THR A 60 -1.81 16.02 14.49
N ARG A 61 -0.68 16.50 14.99
CA ARG A 61 0.55 15.72 15.17
C ARG A 61 1.06 15.87 16.61
N PRO A 62 0.53 15.08 17.56
CA PRO A 62 0.82 15.29 18.98
C PRO A 62 2.25 14.89 19.38
N TYR A 63 2.95 14.10 18.56
CA TYR A 63 4.30 13.62 18.88
C TYR A 63 5.36 14.48 18.20
N LYS A 64 5.85 15.51 18.90
CA LYS A 64 6.90 16.42 18.42
C LYS A 64 8.29 15.82 18.59
N CYS A 65 9.17 16.06 17.63
CA CYS A 65 10.59 15.75 17.77
C CYS A 65 11.27 16.80 18.65
N SER A 66 12.18 16.37 19.53
CA SER A 66 13.02 17.27 20.33
C SER A 66 14.20 17.84 19.55
N ASP A 67 14.59 17.17 18.47
CA ASP A 67 15.83 17.42 17.75
C ASP A 67 15.57 18.23 16.45
N CYS A 68 14.30 18.47 16.09
CA CYS A 68 13.87 19.32 14.98
C CYS A 68 12.37 19.68 15.06
N GLU A 69 11.89 20.56 14.18
CA GLU A 69 10.50 21.03 14.14
C GLU A 69 9.47 20.00 13.61
N MET A 70 9.88 18.76 13.32
CA MET A 70 8.96 17.74 12.79
C MET A 70 8.06 17.16 13.87
N ALA A 71 6.79 16.93 13.53
CA ALA A 71 5.82 16.27 14.39
C ALA A 71 5.09 15.11 13.68
N PHE A 72 4.64 14.13 14.47
CA PHE A 72 4.09 12.87 13.98
C PHE A 72 2.75 12.53 14.64
N VAL A 73 1.96 11.69 13.95
CA VAL A 73 0.64 11.27 14.40
C VAL A 73 0.75 10.20 15.47
N THR A 74 1.82 9.39 15.43
CA THR A 74 2.07 8.32 16.40
C THR A 74 3.49 8.39 16.98
N SER A 75 3.67 7.85 18.19
CA SER A 75 4.99 7.75 18.84
C SER A 75 5.96 6.86 18.05
N GLY A 76 5.47 5.80 17.41
CA GLY A 76 6.28 4.90 16.59
C GLY A 76 6.86 5.59 15.34
N GLU A 77 6.09 6.48 14.73
CA GLU A 77 6.57 7.31 13.61
C GLU A 77 7.69 8.27 14.05
N LEU A 78 7.51 8.94 15.20
CA LEU A 78 8.53 9.80 15.79
C LEU A 78 9.82 9.02 16.08
N ALA A 79 9.72 7.86 16.74
CA ALA A 79 10.88 7.03 17.05
C ALA A 79 11.63 6.59 15.79
N ARG A 80 10.89 6.21 14.73
CA ARG A 80 11.49 5.86 13.43
C ARG A 80 12.15 7.07 12.78
N HIS A 81 11.49 8.23 12.76
CA HIS A 81 12.06 9.47 12.23
C HIS A 81 13.39 9.80 12.92
N ARG A 82 13.41 9.73 14.25
CA ARG A 82 14.62 10.02 15.04
C ARG A 82 15.77 9.07 14.69
N ARG A 83 15.48 7.77 14.54
CA ARG A 83 16.48 6.81 14.04
C ARG A 83 17.00 7.13 12.65
N TYR A 84 16.16 7.62 11.75
CA TYR A 84 16.58 7.97 10.40
C TYR A 84 17.39 9.26 10.30
N LYS A 85 17.07 10.26 11.12
CA LYS A 85 17.54 11.64 10.91
C LYS A 85 18.52 12.14 11.97
N HIS A 86 18.43 11.63 13.19
CA HIS A 86 19.20 12.16 14.32
C HIS A 86 20.21 11.13 14.85
N THR A 87 19.80 9.89 15.09
CA THR A 87 20.70 8.88 15.68
C THR A 87 21.39 7.99 14.64
N LEU A 88 20.84 7.92 13.42
CA LEU A 88 21.31 7.03 12.34
C LEU A 88 21.36 5.53 12.73
N GLU A 89 20.65 5.15 13.79
CA GLU A 89 20.63 3.79 14.32
C GLU A 89 19.90 2.83 13.35
N LYS A 90 20.61 1.80 12.89
CA LYS A 90 20.11 0.80 11.94
C LYS A 90 20.11 -0.60 12.57
N PRO A 91 19.13 -0.92 13.43
CA PRO A 91 19.12 -2.17 14.19
C PRO A 91 18.95 -3.41 13.32
N PHE A 92 18.36 -3.28 12.13
CA PHE A 92 18.09 -4.43 11.26
C PHE A 92 19.25 -4.64 10.27
N LYS A 93 20.12 -5.60 10.58
CA LYS A 93 21.31 -5.95 9.78
C LYS A 93 21.03 -7.11 8.82
N CYS A 94 21.60 -7.03 7.62
CA CYS A 94 21.59 -8.14 6.67
C CYS A 94 22.63 -9.19 7.07
N SER A 95 22.27 -10.47 6.99
CA SER A 95 23.18 -11.58 7.24
C SER A 95 24.12 -11.88 6.06
N MET A 96 23.79 -11.40 4.86
CA MET A 96 24.52 -11.74 3.62
C MET A 96 25.47 -10.62 3.17
N CYS A 97 25.37 -9.41 3.72
CA CYS A 97 26.24 -8.29 3.37
C CYS A 97 26.25 -7.22 4.47
N LYS A 98 27.06 -6.16 4.29
CA LYS A 98 27.18 -5.04 5.25
C LYS A 98 25.96 -4.12 5.33
N TYR A 99 24.88 -4.39 4.59
CA TYR A 99 23.68 -3.56 4.59
C TYR A 99 22.94 -3.61 5.93
N SER A 100 22.49 -2.46 6.41
CA SER A 100 21.63 -2.33 7.58
C SER A 100 20.54 -1.28 7.36
N SER A 101 19.43 -1.40 8.09
CA SER A 101 18.29 -0.50 7.95
C SER A 101 17.59 -0.22 9.27
N VAL A 102 16.84 0.87 9.30
CA VAL A 102 16.04 1.31 10.45
C VAL A 102 14.72 0.52 10.58
N GLU A 103 14.26 -0.10 9.49
CA GLU A 103 12.97 -0.80 9.42
C GLU A 103 13.14 -2.24 8.93
N ALA A 104 12.54 -3.21 9.65
CA ALA A 104 12.56 -4.61 9.28
C ALA A 104 12.02 -4.89 7.86
N SER A 105 11.00 -4.14 7.43
CA SER A 105 10.42 -4.26 6.08
C SER A 105 11.40 -3.88 4.98
N LYS A 106 12.28 -2.88 5.24
CA LYS A 106 13.34 -2.46 4.31
C LYS A 106 14.41 -3.53 4.22
N LEU A 107 14.79 -4.13 5.36
CA LEU A 107 15.70 -5.28 5.38
C LEU A 107 15.11 -6.47 4.61
N LYS A 108 13.86 -6.86 4.87
CA LYS A 108 13.18 -7.96 4.17
C LYS A 108 13.17 -7.73 2.65
N ARG A 109 12.85 -6.51 2.21
CA ARG A 109 12.92 -6.14 0.79
C ARG A 109 14.35 -6.15 0.24
N HIS A 110 15.33 -5.74 1.04
CA HIS A 110 16.75 -5.80 0.65
C HIS A 110 17.18 -7.25 0.45
N ILE A 111 16.83 -8.19 1.34
CA ILE A 111 17.20 -9.61 1.23
C ILE A 111 16.79 -10.21 -0.12
N ARG A 112 15.68 -9.75 -0.72
CA ARG A 112 15.25 -10.14 -2.07
C ARG A 112 16.25 -9.81 -3.19
N SER A 113 17.21 -8.92 -2.97
CA SER A 113 18.29 -8.70 -3.95
C SER A 113 19.32 -9.82 -3.96
N HIS A 114 19.45 -10.56 -2.86
CA HIS A 114 20.34 -11.71 -2.78
C HIS A 114 19.64 -12.98 -3.26
N THR A 115 18.38 -13.17 -2.86
CA THR A 115 17.62 -14.39 -3.22
C THR A 115 17.01 -14.34 -4.62
N GLY A 116 16.89 -13.16 -5.23
CA GLY A 116 16.20 -12.98 -6.51
C GLY A 116 14.68 -13.06 -6.43
N GLU A 117 14.08 -13.21 -5.23
CA GLU A 117 12.63 -13.33 -5.04
C GLU A 117 11.87 -12.10 -5.59
N ARG A 118 10.87 -12.36 -6.45
CA ARG A 118 10.02 -11.33 -7.08
C ARG A 118 8.54 -11.64 -6.85
N PRO A 119 8.01 -11.42 -5.63
CA PRO A 119 6.67 -11.87 -5.27
C PRO A 119 5.54 -11.01 -5.84
N TYR A 120 5.85 -9.89 -6.52
CA TYR A 120 4.84 -8.99 -7.06
C TYR A 120 4.80 -9.11 -8.58
N ASN A 121 3.80 -9.85 -9.07
CA ASN A 121 3.59 -10.11 -10.49
C ASN A 121 2.62 -9.10 -11.10
N CYS A 122 2.90 -8.70 -12.34
CA CYS A 122 1.93 -8.04 -13.20
C CYS A 122 0.90 -9.08 -13.66
N TYR A 123 -0.38 -8.71 -13.64
CA TYR A 123 -1.45 -9.59 -14.14
C TYR A 123 -1.71 -9.40 -15.64
N LEU A 124 -1.05 -8.42 -16.28
CA LEU A 124 -1.19 -8.11 -17.70
C LEU A 124 -0.01 -8.60 -18.54
N CYS A 125 1.12 -8.94 -17.92
CA CYS A 125 2.30 -9.47 -18.61
C CYS A 125 3.22 -10.24 -17.65
N SER A 126 4.29 -10.84 -18.18
CA SER A 126 5.26 -11.65 -17.40
C SER A 126 6.19 -10.84 -16.48
N TYR A 127 5.97 -9.53 -16.32
CA TYR A 127 6.80 -8.71 -15.44
C TYR A 127 6.58 -9.06 -13.97
N ALA A 128 7.69 -9.31 -13.26
CA ALA A 128 7.70 -9.54 -11.82
C ALA A 128 8.74 -8.64 -11.12
N SER A 129 8.42 -8.19 -9.91
CA SER A 129 9.28 -7.29 -9.14
C SER A 129 9.42 -7.67 -7.67
N LYS A 130 10.50 -7.18 -7.04
CA LYS A 130 10.78 -7.36 -5.61
C LYS A 130 10.05 -6.36 -4.68
N ASP A 131 9.38 -5.34 -5.26
CA ASP A 131 8.75 -4.24 -4.53
C ASP A 131 7.45 -3.77 -5.17
N THR A 132 6.39 -3.58 -4.38
CA THR A 132 5.09 -3.11 -4.85
C THR A 132 5.16 -1.77 -5.55
N TYR A 133 6.06 -0.87 -5.15
CA TYR A 133 6.24 0.42 -5.82
C TYR A 133 6.71 0.25 -7.27
N LYS A 134 7.63 -0.69 -7.51
CA LYS A 134 8.10 -0.98 -8.88
C LYS A 134 6.99 -1.60 -9.73
N LEU A 135 6.20 -2.51 -9.16
CA LEU A 135 5.02 -3.04 -9.83
C LEU A 135 4.02 -1.92 -10.16
N LYS A 136 3.63 -1.09 -9.20
CA LYS A 136 2.69 0.04 -9.43
C LYS A 136 3.17 0.97 -10.53
N ARG A 137 4.45 1.33 -10.56
CA ARG A 137 5.03 2.15 -11.62
C ARG A 137 5.01 1.43 -12.97
N HIS A 138 5.29 0.14 -12.99
CA HIS A 138 5.14 -0.66 -14.21
C HIS A 138 3.68 -0.71 -14.68
N MET A 139 2.69 -0.79 -13.79
CA MET A 139 1.28 -0.79 -14.20
C MET A 139 0.88 0.46 -15.02
N VAL A 140 1.57 1.60 -14.83
CA VAL A 140 1.35 2.81 -15.63
C VAL A 140 1.65 2.58 -17.11
N THR A 141 2.61 1.70 -17.46
CA THR A 141 2.91 1.41 -18.87
C THR A 141 1.72 0.76 -19.56
N HIS A 142 0.96 -0.07 -18.84
CA HIS A 142 -0.28 -0.66 -19.37
C HIS A 142 -1.40 0.38 -19.52
N SER A 143 -1.52 1.33 -18.59
CA SER A 143 -2.48 2.44 -18.75
C SER A 143 -2.18 3.27 -19.99
N VAL A 144 -0.92 3.56 -20.26
CA VAL A 144 -0.52 4.32 -21.46
C VAL A 144 -0.74 3.52 -22.74
N ILE A 145 -0.31 2.24 -22.77
CA ILE A 145 -0.48 1.37 -23.94
C ILE A 145 -1.97 1.17 -24.26
N ASN A 146 -2.80 0.91 -23.24
CA ASN A 146 -4.24 0.74 -23.44
C ASN A 146 -4.88 2.01 -24.00
N SER A 147 -4.49 3.20 -23.51
CA SER A 147 -4.96 4.48 -24.05
C SER A 147 -4.59 4.68 -25.53
N ILE A 148 -3.35 4.34 -25.92
CA ILE A 148 -2.90 4.45 -27.31
C ILE A 148 -3.70 3.52 -28.23
N ILE A 149 -3.90 2.26 -27.81
CA ILE A 149 -4.68 1.28 -28.57
C ILE A 149 -6.13 1.78 -28.77
N THR A 150 -6.76 2.31 -27.72
CA THR A 150 -8.12 2.85 -27.83
C THR A 150 -8.22 4.03 -28.80
N LEU A 151 -7.23 4.94 -28.81
CA LEU A 151 -7.19 6.06 -29.75
C LEU A 151 -6.98 5.59 -31.20
N ALA A 152 -6.08 4.63 -31.42
CA ALA A 152 -5.83 4.06 -32.74
C ALA A 152 -7.08 3.35 -33.31
N LEU A 153 -7.80 2.59 -32.48
CA LEU A 153 -9.08 1.97 -32.88
C LEU A 153 -10.14 3.03 -33.20
N ALA A 154 -10.25 4.09 -32.40
CA ALA A 154 -11.19 5.19 -32.67
C ALA A 154 -10.87 5.90 -34.01
N MET A 155 -9.59 6.18 -34.29
CA MET A 155 -9.16 6.76 -35.55
C MET A 155 -9.47 5.85 -36.75
N TYR A 156 -9.25 4.54 -36.60
CA TYR A 156 -9.57 3.55 -37.63
C TYR A 156 -11.07 3.50 -37.93
N VAL A 157 -11.93 3.51 -36.91
CA VAL A 157 -13.39 3.56 -37.08
C VAL A 157 -13.83 4.83 -37.80
N LEU A 158 -13.29 5.99 -37.42
CA LEU A 158 -13.58 7.26 -38.09
C LEU A 158 -13.17 7.23 -39.56
N TYR A 159 -11.99 6.68 -39.87
CA TYR A 159 -11.51 6.51 -41.24
C TYR A 159 -12.42 5.61 -42.08
N ILE A 160 -12.89 4.48 -41.55
CA ILE A 160 -13.84 3.61 -42.27
C ILE A 160 -15.18 4.32 -42.47
N SER A 161 -15.65 5.08 -41.49
CA SER A 161 -16.88 5.85 -41.60
C SER A 161 -16.79 6.95 -42.67
N THR A 162 -15.67 7.66 -42.77
CA THR A 162 -15.49 8.68 -43.83
C THR A 162 -15.45 8.05 -45.21
N ILE A 163 -14.74 6.92 -45.40
CA ILE A 163 -14.75 6.18 -46.67
C ILE A 163 -16.16 5.75 -47.07
N LYS A 164 -16.96 5.26 -46.11
CA LYS A 164 -18.36 4.89 -46.36
C LYS A 164 -19.21 6.10 -46.77
N ILE A 165 -19.04 7.25 -46.13
CA ILE A 165 -19.76 8.47 -46.51
C ILE A 165 -19.39 8.88 -47.94
N PHE A 166 -18.10 8.89 -48.29
CA PHE A 166 -17.65 9.25 -49.65
C PHE A 166 -18.16 8.29 -50.72
N THR A 167 -18.17 6.99 -50.45
CA THR A 167 -18.71 5.99 -51.40
C THR A 167 -20.23 6.14 -51.58
N ILE A 168 -20.97 6.43 -50.50
CA ILE A 168 -22.42 6.72 -50.59
C ILE A 168 -22.69 8.00 -51.40
N GLN A 169 -21.94 9.08 -51.15
CA GLN A 169 -22.10 10.34 -51.89
C GLN A 169 -21.78 10.16 -53.38
N ARG A 170 -20.72 9.42 -53.71
CA ARG A 170 -20.35 9.09 -55.09
C ARG A 170 -21.42 8.27 -55.82
N ASN A 171 -22.04 7.30 -55.14
CA ASN A 171 -23.13 6.51 -55.71
C ASN A 171 -24.41 7.33 -55.91
N LYS A 172 -24.70 8.31 -55.04
CA LYS A 172 -25.83 9.24 -55.24
C LYS A 172 -25.62 10.12 -56.48
N HIS A 173 -24.41 10.60 -56.73
CA HIS A 173 -24.10 11.36 -57.94
C HIS A 173 -24.12 10.51 -59.22
N ALA A 174 -23.83 9.21 -59.14
CA ALA A 174 -23.86 8.29 -60.27
C ALA A 174 -25.29 7.86 -60.69
N ILE A 175 -26.31 8.05 -59.85
CA ILE A 175 -27.71 7.68 -60.13
C ILE A 175 -28.50 8.86 -60.76
N VAL A 176 -27.95 10.07 -60.76
CA VAL A 176 -28.61 11.30 -61.26
C VAL A 176 -28.08 11.72 -62.65
N VAL A 177 -27.50 10.79 -63.41
CA VAL A 177 -27.05 11.02 -64.81
C VAL A 177 -27.82 10.08 -65.74
#